data_AF-A0AAN4ZSZ9-F1
#
_entry.id   AF-A0AAN4ZSZ9-F1
#
_cell.length_a   1.000
_cell.length_b   1.000
_cell.length_c   1.000
_cell.angle_alpha   90.00
_cell.angle_beta   90.00
_cell.angle_gamma   90.00
#
_symmetry.space_group_name_H-M   'P 1'
#
loop_
_entity.id
_entity.type
_entity.pdbx_description
1 polymer ?
#
loop_
_entity_poly.entity_id
_entity_poly.type
_entity_poly.pdbx_seq_one_letter_code
_entity_poly.pdbx_strand_id
1 'polypeptide(L)'
;MAQCLSPDEIWSEIETVLEQVFRQEHIEQTTYLKTYTNVYNFCTSTDTGESQADLYRRVTTFLKNHVEQIKRECDARKGEDLLTFFTEQYDIFKYGDKVLDGMFAFLNLHWITAQIQEHKEKGILTIHKLALKTWKELLLEGLHEKIVAAVVELSDQNQEDYVSTHTLLKKVDDCFVELELKEIAAEISSESEEKIKDQTVEI
;
A
#
# COMPACT_ATOMS: atom_id res chain seq x y z
N MET A 1 -10.33 9.14 36.20
CA MET A 1 -9.54 7.90 36.37
C MET A 1 -9.04 7.52 34.99
N ALA A 2 -7.73 7.58 34.75
CA ALA A 2 -7.16 7.13 33.48
C ALA A 2 -7.38 5.62 33.41
N GLN A 3 -8.21 5.18 32.47
CA GLN A 3 -8.47 3.77 32.24
C GLN A 3 -7.19 3.18 31.65
N CYS A 4 -6.53 2.29 32.40
CA CYS A 4 -5.33 1.59 31.95
C CYS A 4 -5.80 0.53 30.94
N LEU A 5 -5.89 0.92 29.67
CA LEU A 5 -6.19 -0.01 28.59
C LEU A 5 -5.04 -1.02 28.48
N SER A 6 -5.39 -2.28 28.30
CA SER A 6 -4.44 -3.34 28.00
C SER A 6 -3.81 -3.12 26.61
N PRO A 7 -2.63 -3.69 26.33
CA PRO A 7 -1.98 -3.56 25.03
C PRO A 7 -2.82 -4.05 23.86
N ASP A 8 -3.61 -5.11 24.07
CA ASP A 8 -4.56 -5.63 23.08
C ASP A 8 -5.70 -4.64 22.79
N GLU A 9 -6.23 -3.98 23.81
CA GLU A 9 -7.26 -2.95 23.63
C GLU A 9 -6.69 -1.73 22.90
N ILE A 10 -5.47 -1.31 23.24
CA ILE A 10 -4.78 -0.21 22.56
C ILE A 10 -4.54 -0.57 21.08
N TRP A 11 -4.07 -1.78 20.81
CA TRP A 11 -3.90 -2.26 19.44
C TRP A 11 -5.23 -2.28 18.68
N SER A 12 -6.30 -2.77 19.29
CA SER A 12 -7.63 -2.81 18.66
C SER A 12 -8.13 -1.40 18.30
N GLU A 13 -7.90 -0.40 19.16
CA GLU A 13 -8.19 0.99 18.82
C GLU A 13 -7.37 1.47 17.62
N ILE A 14 -6.05 1.21 17.62
CA ILE A 14 -5.16 1.59 16.52
C ILE A 14 -5.61 0.93 15.22
N GLU A 15 -5.82 -0.39 15.23
CA GLU A 15 -6.24 -1.19 14.08
C GLU A 15 -7.55 -0.67 13.48
N THR A 16 -8.52 -0.31 14.31
CA THR A 16 -9.77 0.32 13.85
C THR A 16 -9.50 1.60 13.07
N VAL A 17 -8.62 2.47 13.58
CA VAL A 17 -8.25 3.71 12.86
C VAL A 17 -7.51 3.39 11.57
N LEU A 18 -6.63 2.38 11.56
CA LEU A 18 -5.95 1.96 10.35
C LEU A 18 -6.93 1.44 9.30
N GLU A 19 -7.93 0.64 9.68
CA GLU A 19 -8.98 0.22 8.75
C GLU A 19 -9.72 1.42 8.13
N GLN A 20 -10.02 2.45 8.92
CA GLN A 20 -10.63 3.69 8.42
C GLN A 20 -9.73 4.40 7.41
N VAL A 21 -8.42 4.52 7.72
CA VAL A 21 -7.41 5.11 6.82
C VAL A 21 -7.42 4.38 5.47
N PHE A 22 -7.33 3.05 5.51
CA PHE A 22 -7.22 2.21 4.33
C PHE A 22 -8.56 1.99 3.60
N ARG A 23 -9.67 2.50 4.14
CA ARG A 23 -10.96 2.66 3.45
C ARG A 23 -11.17 4.07 2.90
N GLN A 24 -10.16 4.94 3.02
CA GLN A 24 -10.22 6.36 2.63
C GLN A 24 -11.33 7.12 3.39
N GLU A 25 -11.64 6.70 4.61
CA GLU A 25 -12.59 7.39 5.48
C GLU A 25 -11.94 8.64 6.09
N HIS A 26 -12.76 9.66 6.39
CA HIS A 26 -12.27 10.88 7.02
C HIS A 26 -11.86 10.62 8.48
N ILE A 27 -10.63 10.99 8.82
CA ILE A 27 -10.11 10.89 10.19
C ILE A 27 -9.88 12.27 10.76
N GLU A 28 -10.59 12.56 11.86
CA GLU A 28 -10.41 13.77 12.62
C GLU A 28 -8.97 13.88 13.17
N GLN A 29 -8.44 15.10 13.22
CA GLN A 29 -7.10 15.35 13.77
C GLN A 29 -6.96 14.84 15.20
N THR A 30 -8.03 14.91 16.01
CA THR A 30 -8.06 14.41 17.38
C THR A 30 -7.88 12.90 17.43
N THR A 31 -8.52 12.15 16.52
CA THR A 31 -8.36 10.70 16.39
C THR A 31 -6.94 10.35 15.97
N TYR A 32 -6.38 11.05 14.97
CA TYR A 32 -4.97 10.86 14.56
C TYR A 32 -4.00 11.05 15.73
N LEU A 33 -4.16 12.15 16.49
CA LEU A 33 -3.30 12.46 17.63
C LEU A 33 -3.47 11.45 18.78
N LYS A 34 -4.69 10.96 19.02
CA LYS A 34 -4.95 9.90 20.00
C LYS A 34 -4.21 8.62 19.59
N THR A 35 -4.32 8.20 18.33
CA THR A 35 -3.63 7.00 17.81
C THR A 35 -2.11 7.14 17.89
N TYR A 36 -1.56 8.30 17.52
CA TYR A 36 -0.14 8.59 17.69
C TYR A 36 0.30 8.47 19.17
N THR A 37 -0.49 9.03 20.09
CA THR A 37 -0.22 8.96 21.53
C THR A 37 -0.30 7.52 22.04
N ASN A 38 -1.25 6.73 21.54
CA ASN A 38 -1.36 5.30 21.83
C ASN A 38 -0.09 4.54 21.40
N VAL A 39 0.43 4.79 20.19
CA VAL A 39 1.69 4.21 19.71
C VAL A 39 2.88 4.65 20.58
N TYR A 40 2.96 5.93 20.92
CA TYR A 40 3.99 6.46 21.82
C TYR A 40 3.96 5.77 23.19
N ASN A 41 2.77 5.66 23.80
CA ASN A 41 2.58 4.97 25.08
C ASN A 41 2.96 3.50 24.98
N PHE A 42 2.61 2.84 23.88
CA PHE A 42 3.01 1.45 23.63
C PHE A 42 4.54 1.31 23.57
N CYS A 43 5.23 2.25 22.94
CA CYS A 43 6.69 2.21 22.81
C CYS A 43 7.46 2.52 24.11
N THR A 44 6.82 3.21 25.07
CA THR A 44 7.45 3.74 26.28
C THR A 44 6.98 3.08 27.57
N SER A 45 5.85 2.38 27.56
CA SER A 45 5.34 1.64 28.71
C SER A 45 6.24 0.46 29.02
N THR A 46 6.64 0.32 30.28
CA THR A 46 7.45 -0.81 30.77
C THR A 46 6.61 -1.88 31.46
N ASP A 47 5.34 -1.57 31.75
CA ASP A 47 4.43 -2.39 32.55
C ASP A 47 3.61 -3.38 31.72
N THR A 48 3.62 -3.26 30.39
CA THR A 48 2.68 -3.96 29.49
C THR A 48 3.13 -5.36 29.07
N GLY A 49 4.38 -5.74 29.30
CA GLY A 49 4.94 -7.03 28.88
C GLY A 49 5.08 -7.23 27.36
N GLU A 50 4.37 -6.43 26.56
CA GLU A 50 4.51 -6.37 25.10
C GLU A 50 5.67 -5.47 24.70
N SER A 51 6.44 -5.93 23.72
CA SER A 51 7.64 -5.25 23.22
C SER A 51 7.33 -4.37 22.01
N GLN A 52 8.22 -3.42 21.69
CA GLN A 52 8.12 -2.69 20.41
C GLN A 52 8.20 -3.63 19.19
N ALA A 53 8.80 -4.82 19.35
CA ALA A 53 8.80 -5.87 18.33
C ALA A 53 7.40 -6.46 18.12
N ASP A 54 6.59 -6.58 19.17
CA ASP A 54 5.20 -7.03 19.05
C ASP A 54 4.36 -6.01 18.29
N LEU A 55 4.54 -4.71 18.57
CA LEU A 55 3.87 -3.65 17.81
C LEU A 55 4.25 -3.72 16.33
N TYR A 56 5.53 -3.87 16.01
CA TYR A 56 6.00 -4.02 14.64
C TYR A 56 5.40 -5.25 13.95
N ARG A 57 5.33 -6.40 14.64
CA ARG A 57 4.71 -7.63 14.13
C ARG A 57 3.22 -7.45 13.87
N ARG A 58 2.50 -6.74 14.75
CA ARG A 58 1.08 -6.44 14.60
C ARG A 58 0.82 -5.57 13.36
N VAL A 59 1.58 -4.49 13.16
CA VAL A 59 1.49 -3.66 11.94
C VAL A 59 1.84 -4.46 10.68
N THR A 60 2.88 -5.30 10.76
CA THR A 60 3.24 -6.18 9.64
C THR A 60 2.08 -7.11 9.28
N THR A 61 1.41 -7.68 10.27
CA THR A 61 0.27 -8.59 10.07
C THR A 61 -0.92 -7.84 9.46
N PHE A 62 -1.23 -6.64 9.98
CA PHE A 62 -2.26 -5.78 9.44
C PHE A 62 -2.04 -5.47 7.95
N LEU A 63 -0.84 -4.99 7.59
CA LEU A 63 -0.49 -4.66 6.20
C LEU A 63 -0.64 -5.88 5.27
N LYS A 64 -0.14 -7.05 5.70
CA LYS A 64 -0.27 -8.28 4.93
C LYS A 64 -1.72 -8.67 4.70
N ASN A 65 -2.54 -8.68 5.76
CA ASN A 65 -3.96 -9.02 5.66
C ASN A 65 -4.71 -8.07 4.72
N HIS A 66 -4.42 -6.77 4.81
CA HIS A 66 -5.03 -5.76 3.96
C HIS A 66 -4.66 -5.98 2.48
N VAL A 67 -3.37 -6.15 2.18
CA VAL A 67 -2.90 -6.39 0.80
C VAL A 67 -3.40 -7.73 0.24
N GLU A 68 -3.47 -8.78 1.06
CA GLU A 68 -4.05 -10.07 0.67
C GLU A 68 -5.53 -9.95 0.32
N GLN A 69 -6.30 -9.12 1.05
CA GLN A 69 -7.69 -8.86 0.70
C GLN A 69 -7.80 -8.20 -0.67
N ILE A 70 -7.01 -7.15 -0.92
CA ILE A 70 -6.98 -6.48 -2.23
C ILE A 70 -6.61 -7.47 -3.33
N LYS A 71 -5.59 -8.31 -3.10
CA LYS A 71 -5.18 -9.34 -4.06
C LYS A 71 -6.33 -10.28 -4.42
N ARG A 72 -7.10 -10.75 -3.44
CA ARG A 72 -8.26 -11.63 -3.68
C ARG A 72 -9.33 -10.93 -4.52
N GLU A 73 -9.58 -9.65 -4.28
CA GLU A 73 -10.52 -8.87 -5.08
C GLU A 73 -10.00 -8.67 -6.52
N CYS A 74 -8.71 -8.36 -6.70
CA CYS A 74 -8.07 -8.33 -8.02
C CYS A 74 -8.14 -9.69 -8.73
N ASP A 75 -7.93 -10.81 -8.02
CA ASP A 75 -8.01 -12.15 -8.59
C ASP A 75 -9.42 -12.47 -9.15
N ALA A 76 -10.47 -11.89 -8.55
CA ALA A 76 -11.86 -12.05 -8.99
C ALA A 76 -12.25 -11.18 -10.22
N ARG A 77 -11.46 -10.14 -10.55
CA ARG A 77 -11.75 -9.17 -11.61
C ARG A 77 -10.96 -9.46 -12.89
N LYS A 78 -11.31 -8.85 -14.04
CA LYS A 78 -10.60 -9.01 -15.33
C LYS A 78 -10.69 -7.73 -16.17
N GLY A 79 -9.81 -7.60 -17.17
CA GLY A 79 -9.84 -6.49 -18.13
C GLY A 79 -9.77 -5.11 -17.46
N GLU A 80 -10.56 -4.16 -17.97
CA GLU A 80 -10.62 -2.79 -17.46
C GLU A 80 -11.03 -2.71 -15.98
N ASP A 81 -11.99 -3.53 -15.53
CA ASP A 81 -12.44 -3.54 -14.13
C ASP A 81 -11.33 -3.94 -13.16
N LEU A 82 -10.44 -4.84 -13.57
CA LEU A 82 -9.23 -5.17 -12.81
C LEU A 82 -8.30 -3.97 -12.69
N LEU A 83 -8.01 -3.30 -13.82
CA LEU A 83 -7.06 -2.19 -13.86
C LEU A 83 -7.59 -0.98 -13.07
N THR A 84 -8.86 -0.66 -13.22
CA THR A 84 -9.52 0.43 -12.47
C THR A 84 -9.47 0.15 -10.98
N PHE A 85 -9.91 -1.03 -10.55
CA PHE A 85 -9.84 -1.40 -9.13
C PHE A 85 -8.41 -1.41 -8.60
N PHE A 86 -7.45 -1.98 -9.34
CA PHE A 86 -6.05 -2.03 -8.93
C PHE A 86 -5.46 -0.62 -8.72
N THR A 87 -5.68 0.29 -9.67
CA THR A 87 -5.13 1.65 -9.58
C THR A 87 -5.79 2.48 -8.48
N GLU A 88 -7.11 2.35 -8.29
CA GLU A 88 -7.83 2.96 -7.16
C GLU A 88 -7.31 2.46 -5.82
N GLN A 89 -7.16 1.14 -5.66
CA GLN A 89 -6.64 0.55 -4.43
C GLN A 89 -5.19 0.97 -4.18
N TYR A 90 -4.37 1.10 -5.21
CA TYR A 90 -3.00 1.60 -5.06
C TYR A 90 -2.96 3.06 -4.59
N ASP A 91 -3.82 3.93 -5.13
CA ASP A 91 -3.94 5.33 -4.70
C ASP A 91 -4.37 5.43 -3.22
N ILE A 92 -5.36 4.62 -2.81
CA ILE A 92 -5.79 4.51 -1.40
C ILE A 92 -4.65 4.01 -0.53
N PHE A 93 -3.95 2.96 -0.95
CA PHE A 93 -2.83 2.39 -0.23
C PHE A 93 -1.69 3.40 -0.04
N LYS A 94 -1.34 4.17 -1.08
CA LYS A 94 -0.31 5.24 -0.99
C LYS A 94 -0.69 6.32 0.01
N TYR A 95 -1.96 6.71 0.05
CA TYR A 95 -2.44 7.64 1.07
C TYR A 95 -2.33 7.01 2.46
N GLY A 96 -2.82 5.78 2.61
CA GLY A 96 -2.84 5.09 3.89
C GLY A 96 -1.47 4.80 4.46
N ASP A 97 -0.52 4.42 3.61
CA ASP A 97 0.89 4.23 3.95
C ASP A 97 1.52 5.50 4.54
N LYS A 98 1.29 6.67 3.93
CA LYS A 98 1.80 7.95 4.46
C LYS A 98 1.26 8.25 5.86
N VAL A 99 -0.04 8.00 6.07
CA VAL A 99 -0.69 8.23 7.37
C VAL A 99 -0.18 7.21 8.40
N LEU A 100 -0.05 5.94 8.01
CA LEU A 100 0.49 4.86 8.82
C LEU A 100 1.94 5.17 9.25
N ASP A 101 2.82 5.54 8.33
CA ASP A 101 4.21 5.89 8.63
C ASP A 101 4.31 7.07 9.61
N GLY A 102 3.41 8.05 9.47
CA GLY A 102 3.26 9.18 10.40
C GLY A 102 2.79 8.76 11.80
N MET A 103 1.77 7.90 11.91
CA MET A 103 1.27 7.38 13.19
C MET A 103 2.34 6.58 13.93
N PHE A 104 3.18 5.85 13.19
CA PHE A 104 4.25 5.01 13.72
C PHE A 104 5.63 5.71 13.71
N ALA A 105 5.70 7.03 13.53
CA ALA A 105 6.95 7.77 13.44
C ALA A 105 7.85 7.59 14.67
N PHE A 106 7.27 7.46 15.87
CA PHE A 106 8.04 7.20 17.10
C PHE A 106 8.72 5.82 17.08
N LEU A 107 8.00 4.79 16.62
CA LEU A 107 8.54 3.43 16.45
C LEU A 107 9.66 3.41 15.40
N ASN A 108 9.44 4.09 14.27
CA ASN A 108 10.43 4.29 13.20
C ASN A 108 11.74 4.91 13.75
N LEU A 109 11.61 6.01 14.48
CA LEU A 109 12.75 6.77 14.96
C LEU A 109 13.56 6.03 16.04
N HIS A 110 12.89 5.43 17.02
CA HIS A 110 13.57 4.95 18.22
C HIS A 110 13.88 3.45 18.20
N TRP A 111 12.92 2.62 17.78
CA TRP A 111 13.11 1.17 17.81
C TRP A 111 13.65 0.63 16.48
N ILE A 112 12.99 0.95 15.36
CA ILE A 112 13.36 0.44 14.04
C ILE A 112 14.77 0.90 13.63
N THR A 113 15.08 2.19 13.80
CA THR A 113 16.41 2.72 13.47
C THR A 113 17.51 2.04 14.29
N ALA A 114 17.26 1.75 15.57
CA ALA A 114 18.20 1.00 16.40
C ALA A 114 18.40 -0.43 15.89
N GLN A 115 17.31 -1.15 15.57
CA GLN A 115 17.40 -2.52 15.02
C GLN A 115 18.19 -2.58 13.71
N ILE A 116 17.99 -1.60 12.82
CA ILE A 116 18.70 -1.52 11.54
C ILE A 116 20.20 -1.26 11.76
N GLN A 117 20.55 -0.32 12.64
CA GLN A 117 21.94 0.06 12.89
C GLN A 117 22.73 -1.03 13.60
N GLU A 118 22.10 -1.73 14.54
CA GLU A 118 22.75 -2.75 15.35
C GLU A 118 22.76 -4.14 14.67
N HIS A 119 22.19 -4.26 13.46
CA HIS A 119 22.04 -5.51 12.70
C HIS A 119 21.44 -6.67 13.52
N LYS A 120 20.64 -6.34 14.54
CA LYS A 120 20.13 -7.30 15.54
C LYS A 120 19.14 -8.28 14.93
N GLU A 121 18.31 -7.82 14.00
CA GLU A 121 17.29 -8.62 13.35
C GLU A 121 17.32 -8.44 11.82
N LYS A 122 17.37 -9.55 11.08
CA LYS A 122 17.29 -9.51 9.62
C LYS A 122 15.85 -9.22 9.20
N GLY A 123 15.68 -8.29 8.27
CA GLY A 123 14.38 -8.02 7.63
C GLY A 123 13.53 -6.93 8.27
N ILE A 124 14.03 -6.25 9.30
CA ILE A 124 13.38 -5.03 9.83
C ILE A 124 13.54 -3.88 8.83
N LEU A 125 12.41 -3.27 8.50
CA LEU A 125 12.29 -2.13 7.59
C LEU A 125 11.49 -1.02 8.29
N THR A 126 11.73 0.24 7.90
CA THR A 126 10.81 1.34 8.26
C THR A 126 9.41 1.03 7.79
N ILE A 127 8.40 1.57 8.47
CA ILE A 127 6.99 1.26 8.18
C ILE A 127 6.64 1.52 6.71
N HIS A 128 7.04 2.67 6.18
CA HIS A 128 6.92 2.95 4.75
C HIS A 128 7.55 1.89 3.82
N LYS A 129 8.79 1.47 4.11
CA LYS A 129 9.48 0.44 3.30
C LYS A 129 8.83 -0.93 3.43
N LEU A 130 8.33 -1.26 4.62
CA LEU A 130 7.58 -2.47 4.87
C LEU A 130 6.28 -2.49 4.05
N ALA A 131 5.54 -1.39 4.01
CA ALA A 131 4.31 -1.27 3.22
C ALA A 131 4.58 -1.46 1.72
N LEU A 132 5.56 -0.75 1.15
CA LEU A 132 5.95 -0.90 -0.26
C LEU A 132 6.38 -2.33 -0.59
N LYS A 133 7.22 -2.93 0.26
CA LYS A 133 7.65 -4.33 0.10
C LYS A 133 6.46 -5.29 0.13
N THR A 134 5.54 -5.09 1.07
CA THR A 134 4.36 -5.94 1.24
C THR A 134 3.44 -5.85 0.02
N TRP A 135 3.19 -4.66 -0.50
CA TRP A 135 2.42 -4.45 -1.73
C TRP A 135 3.08 -5.18 -2.92
N LYS A 136 4.38 -4.98 -3.12
CA LYS A 136 5.13 -5.60 -4.21
C LYS A 136 5.09 -7.13 -4.16
N GLU A 137 5.50 -7.72 -3.04
CA GLU A 137 5.67 -9.18 -2.91
C GLU A 137 4.33 -9.93 -2.87
N LEU A 138 3.31 -9.39 -2.18
CA LEU A 138 2.04 -10.11 -2.03
C LEU A 138 1.07 -9.90 -3.18
N LEU A 139 1.05 -8.70 -3.76
CA LEU A 139 0.06 -8.33 -4.76
C LEU A 139 0.66 -8.34 -6.16
N LEU A 140 1.74 -7.58 -6.38
CA LEU A 140 2.23 -7.33 -7.74
C LEU A 140 2.94 -8.53 -8.35
N GLU A 141 3.83 -9.19 -7.61
CA GLU A 141 4.50 -10.41 -8.07
C GLU A 141 3.50 -11.52 -8.45
N GLY A 142 2.34 -11.58 -7.76
CA GLY A 142 1.28 -12.55 -8.06
C GLY A 142 0.25 -12.12 -9.11
N LEU A 143 0.21 -10.84 -9.50
CA LEU A 143 -0.79 -10.29 -10.43
C LEU A 143 -0.20 -9.71 -11.72
N HIS A 144 1.11 -9.54 -11.82
CA HIS A 144 1.75 -8.86 -12.94
C HIS A 144 1.33 -9.43 -14.30
N GLU A 145 1.38 -10.75 -14.51
CA GLU A 145 0.95 -11.37 -15.78
C GLU A 145 -0.50 -11.03 -16.13
N LYS A 146 -1.38 -11.00 -15.12
CA LYS A 146 -2.80 -10.70 -15.28
C LYS A 146 -3.04 -9.22 -15.59
N ILE A 147 -2.28 -8.32 -14.94
CA ILE A 147 -2.33 -6.88 -15.19
C ILE A 147 -1.84 -6.59 -16.61
N VAL A 148 -0.71 -7.17 -17.02
CA VAL A 148 -0.17 -7.01 -18.38
C VAL A 148 -1.17 -7.54 -19.41
N ALA A 149 -1.74 -8.72 -19.21
CA ALA A 149 -2.77 -9.25 -20.11
C ALA A 149 -4.00 -8.31 -20.22
N ALA A 150 -4.44 -7.73 -19.11
CA ALA A 150 -5.54 -6.76 -19.11
C ALA A 150 -5.17 -5.43 -19.80
N VAL A 151 -3.91 -4.99 -19.70
CA VAL A 151 -3.38 -3.81 -20.40
C VAL A 151 -3.37 -4.02 -21.91
N VAL A 152 -2.89 -5.18 -22.36
CA VAL A 152 -2.89 -5.56 -23.79
C VAL A 152 -4.33 -5.58 -24.33
N GLU A 153 -5.23 -6.27 -23.60
CA GLU A 153 -6.64 -6.35 -23.97
C GLU A 153 -7.30 -4.96 -24.06
N LEU A 154 -7.08 -4.10 -23.08
CA LEU A 154 -7.62 -2.74 -23.07
C LEU A 154 -7.04 -1.89 -24.21
N SER A 155 -5.76 -2.08 -24.51
CA SER A 155 -5.11 -1.37 -25.63
C SER A 155 -5.66 -1.82 -26.97
N ASP A 156 -6.05 -3.09 -27.15
CA ASP A 156 -6.59 -3.63 -28.41
C ASP A 156 -8.04 -3.16 -28.70
N GLN A 157 -8.74 -2.64 -27.69
CA GLN A 157 -10.08 -2.14 -27.86
C GLN A 157 -10.08 -0.74 -28.49
N ASN A 158 -10.62 -0.62 -29.71
CA ASN A 158 -10.92 0.66 -30.36
C ASN A 158 -12.08 1.37 -29.64
N GLN A 159 -11.82 1.96 -28.47
CA GLN A 159 -12.84 2.65 -27.67
C GLN A 159 -13.05 4.11 -28.11
N GLU A 160 -14.30 4.60 -28.00
CA GLU A 160 -14.67 6.01 -28.17
C GLU A 160 -14.03 6.93 -27.10
N ASP A 161 -13.55 6.38 -25.96
CA ASP A 161 -13.03 7.13 -24.81
C ASP A 161 -11.51 6.93 -24.56
N TYR A 162 -10.73 7.25 -25.59
CA TYR A 162 -9.26 7.13 -25.60
C TYR A 162 -8.56 7.80 -24.40
N VAL A 163 -9.08 8.93 -23.92
CA VAL A 163 -8.45 9.73 -22.85
C VAL A 163 -8.52 9.00 -21.51
N SER A 164 -9.65 8.36 -21.21
CA SER A 164 -9.84 7.58 -19.97
C SER A 164 -8.87 6.40 -19.93
N THR A 165 -8.82 5.63 -21.03
CA THR A 165 -7.93 4.47 -21.20
C THR A 165 -6.47 4.85 -21.03
N HIS A 166 -5.99 5.89 -21.71
CA HIS A 166 -4.61 6.35 -21.57
C HIS A 166 -4.28 6.79 -20.13
N THR A 167 -5.24 7.44 -19.44
CA THR A 167 -5.05 7.83 -18.03
C THR A 167 -4.92 6.62 -17.12
N LEU A 168 -5.73 5.59 -17.34
CA LEU A 168 -5.68 4.34 -16.58
C LEU A 168 -4.35 3.59 -16.80
N LEU A 169 -3.91 3.46 -18.06
CA LEU A 169 -2.63 2.84 -18.40
C LEU A 169 -1.44 3.57 -17.77
N LYS A 170 -1.47 4.92 -17.80
CA LYS A 170 -0.45 5.73 -17.14
C LYS A 170 -0.38 5.48 -15.63
N LYS A 171 -1.53 5.37 -14.95
CA LYS A 171 -1.55 5.04 -13.51
C LYS A 171 -0.94 3.67 -13.22
N VAL A 172 -1.17 2.70 -14.09
CA VAL A 172 -0.57 1.37 -13.99
C VAL A 172 0.94 1.45 -14.17
N ASP A 173 1.42 2.16 -15.19
CA ASP A 173 2.85 2.40 -15.44
C ASP A 173 3.54 3.11 -14.26
N ASP A 174 2.95 4.21 -13.78
CA ASP A 174 3.44 4.96 -12.62
C ASP A 174 3.60 4.04 -11.39
N CYS A 175 2.67 3.10 -11.18
CA CYS A 175 2.77 2.10 -10.11
C CYS A 175 3.97 1.14 -10.28
N PHE A 176 4.17 0.59 -11.48
CA PHE A 176 5.32 -0.28 -11.76
C PHE A 176 6.66 0.44 -11.61
N VAL A 177 6.74 1.69 -12.06
CA VAL A 177 7.94 2.53 -11.93
C VAL A 177 8.24 2.83 -10.45
N GLU A 178 7.23 3.23 -9.67
CA GLU A 178 7.37 3.52 -8.23
C GLU A 178 7.85 2.29 -7.43
N LEU A 179 7.46 1.08 -7.84
CA LEU A 179 7.84 -0.19 -7.19
C LEU A 179 9.11 -0.85 -7.79
N GLU A 180 9.82 -0.08 -8.62
CA GLU A 180 11.08 -0.44 -9.28
C GLU A 180 10.99 -1.66 -10.21
N LEU A 181 9.84 -1.92 -10.82
CA LEU A 181 9.63 -2.99 -11.81
C LEU A 181 9.79 -2.44 -13.24
N LYS A 182 10.99 -1.94 -13.53
CA LYS A 182 11.29 -1.18 -14.76
C LYS A 182 11.15 -1.98 -16.06
N GLU A 183 11.39 -3.29 -16.04
CA GLU A 183 11.27 -4.15 -17.22
C GLU A 183 9.81 -4.22 -17.70
N ILE A 184 8.86 -4.39 -16.77
CA ILE A 184 7.42 -4.45 -17.05
C ILE A 184 6.89 -3.08 -17.48
N ALA A 185 7.33 -2.00 -16.81
CA ALA A 185 6.95 -0.64 -17.17
C ALA A 185 7.36 -0.27 -18.61
N ALA A 186 8.54 -0.73 -19.06
CA ALA A 186 9.00 -0.50 -20.42
C ALA A 186 8.13 -1.19 -21.47
N GLU A 187 7.64 -2.41 -21.19
CA GLU A 187 6.71 -3.13 -22.07
C GLU A 187 5.39 -2.36 -22.21
N ILE A 188 4.78 -1.95 -21.09
CA ILE A 188 3.53 -1.17 -21.07
C ILE A 188 3.69 0.17 -21.81
N SER A 189 4.79 0.88 -21.56
CA SER A 189 5.11 2.13 -22.24
C SER A 189 5.22 1.93 -23.76
N SER A 190 5.91 0.88 -24.20
CA SER A 190 6.11 0.60 -25.64
C SER A 190 4.80 0.30 -26.37
N GLU A 191 3.93 -0.52 -25.78
CA GLU A 191 2.63 -0.87 -26.37
C GLU A 191 1.69 0.35 -26.44
N SER A 192 1.73 1.22 -25.42
CA SER A 192 0.94 2.45 -25.43
C SER A 192 1.38 3.40 -26.54
N GLU A 193 2.69 3.61 -26.73
CA GLU A 193 3.25 4.55 -27.72
C GLU A 193 3.04 4.11 -29.17
N GLU A 194 3.12 2.81 -29.45
CA GLU A 194 2.97 2.25 -30.79
C GLU A 194 1.54 2.49 -31.32
N LYS A 195 0.52 2.37 -30.46
CA LYS A 195 -0.88 2.64 -30.81
C LYS A 195 -1.22 4.12 -30.98
N ILE A 196 -0.60 5.02 -30.21
CA ILE A 196 -0.77 6.47 -30.43
C ILE A 196 -0.30 6.85 -31.84
N LYS A 197 0.83 6.28 -32.27
CA LYS A 197 1.42 6.55 -33.58
C LYS A 197 0.56 5.99 -34.71
N ASP A 198 0.04 4.77 -34.58
CA ASP A 198 -0.83 4.17 -35.59
C ASP A 198 -2.16 4.94 -35.78
N GLN A 199 -2.77 5.44 -34.69
CA GLN A 199 -4.02 6.23 -34.80
C GLN A 199 -3.81 7.66 -35.32
N THR A 200 -2.62 8.25 -35.14
CA THR A 200 -2.32 9.61 -35.64
C THR A 200 -2.01 9.61 -37.15
N VAL A 201 -1.68 8.44 -37.74
CA VAL A 201 -1.37 8.30 -39.17
C VAL A 201 -2.62 8.10 -40.03
N GLU A 202 -3.77 7.78 -39.44
CA GLU A 202 -5.06 7.58 -40.15
C GLU A 202 -5.97 8.83 -40.21
N ILE A 203 -5.50 10.00 -39.79
CA ILE A 203 -6.22 11.31 -39.88
C ILE A 203 -5.50 12.24 -40.88
#